data_AF-A0A3D8R8H6-F1
#
_entry.id   AF-A0A3D8R8H6-F1
#
_cell.length_a   1.000
_cell.length_b   1.000
_cell.length_c   1.000
_cell.angle_alpha   90.00
_cell.angle_beta   90.00
_cell.angle_gamma   90.00
#
_symmetry.space_group_name_H-M   'P 1'
#
loop_
_entity.id
_entity.type
_entity.pdbx_description
1 polymer ?
#
loop_
_entity_poly.entity_id
_entity_poly.type
_entity_poly.pdbx_seq_one_letter_code
_entity_poly.pdbx_strand_id
1 'polypeptide(L)'
;MYGPSTKLGAIVGGQTSCKAPEIAAFEKHLPKDVDIVSCHSLHGPNVDPRGQPLVIIQHRAAQENFDKVEKVLSSLGSKHVYLSAAKHDRITADTQAVTHAAFLSMGKAWHANAQFPWEIDRYVGGIENVKINITLRIYSQKWHVYAGLAILNPYAKEQIRQYAQSVTDLYKLMLGGHREELEDRIKKAGAAVFGAQNWDGDLLLNDEVLDRFSLGKKPEKPTPNNHLSLLAMVDCWSQLQIVPYDHMICSTPLFRLWLGVTEYLFRKPGLLDDVIRIAIEDNTFRSDDLEFTFAARGWSDCVTFGDFESYKDRFVSTQKFFEPRFSDATKVGNEMIKTILANTGK
;
A
#
# COMPACT_ATOMS: atom_id res chain seq x y z
N MET A 1 -1.78 20.27 -29.17
CA MET A 1 -1.34 20.45 -27.77
C MET A 1 -1.95 21.74 -27.24
N TYR A 2 -2.54 21.72 -26.05
CA TYR A 2 -3.29 22.86 -25.48
C TYR A 2 -2.47 23.78 -24.57
N GLY A 3 -1.24 23.38 -24.19
CA GLY A 3 -0.37 24.16 -23.30
C GLY A 3 -0.12 25.60 -23.77
N PRO A 4 0.30 25.84 -25.03
CA PRO A 4 0.51 27.20 -25.54
C PRO A 4 -0.76 28.07 -25.64
N SER A 5 -1.96 27.48 -25.48
CA SER A 5 -3.24 28.19 -25.52
C SER A 5 -3.69 28.69 -24.13
N THR A 6 -2.90 28.47 -23.08
CA THR A 6 -3.19 29.01 -21.74
C THR A 6 -3.13 30.54 -21.74
N LYS A 7 -4.06 31.17 -21.04
CA LYS A 7 -4.09 32.63 -20.90
C LYS A 7 -2.86 33.12 -20.11
N LEU A 8 -2.34 34.29 -20.50
CA LEU A 8 -1.29 35.00 -19.77
C LEU A 8 -1.64 35.13 -18.28
N GLY A 9 -0.72 34.74 -17.40
CA GLY A 9 -0.90 34.80 -15.94
C GLY A 9 -1.91 33.80 -15.38
N ALA A 10 -2.30 32.77 -16.15
CA ALA A 10 -3.11 31.68 -15.63
C ALA A 10 -2.37 30.87 -14.56
N ILE A 11 -3.15 30.22 -13.69
CA ILE A 11 -2.65 29.22 -12.74
C ILE A 11 -3.10 27.85 -13.25
N VAL A 12 -2.16 26.93 -13.44
CA VAL A 12 -2.40 25.57 -13.92
C VAL A 12 -1.96 24.57 -12.85
N GLY A 13 -2.76 23.53 -12.67
CA GLY A 13 -2.48 22.46 -11.73
C GLY A 13 -3.09 21.16 -12.21
N GLY A 14 -2.45 20.04 -11.85
CA GLY A 14 -3.03 18.72 -12.01
C GLY A 14 -3.42 18.11 -10.66
N GLN A 15 -4.25 17.08 -10.73
CA GLN A 15 -4.67 16.25 -9.59
C GLN A 15 -4.20 14.80 -9.74
N THR A 16 -3.15 14.55 -10.53
CA THR A 16 -2.69 13.18 -10.80
C THR A 16 -2.14 12.51 -9.55
N SER A 17 -2.01 11.19 -9.54
CA SER A 17 -1.43 10.49 -8.37
C SER A 17 0.11 10.51 -8.33
N CYS A 18 0.78 10.91 -9.42
CA CYS A 18 2.24 11.01 -9.54
C CYS A 18 2.64 12.39 -10.03
N LYS A 19 3.51 13.08 -9.29
CA LYS A 19 3.87 14.46 -9.59
C LYS A 19 5.03 14.58 -10.56
N ALA A 20 6.00 13.68 -10.53
CA ALA A 20 7.15 13.71 -11.44
C ALA A 20 6.74 13.80 -12.93
N PRO A 21 5.90 12.91 -13.49
CA PRO A 21 5.49 13.00 -14.89
C PRO A 21 4.60 14.22 -15.18
N GLU A 22 3.74 14.60 -14.23
CA GLU A 22 2.86 15.78 -14.35
C GLU A 22 3.68 17.07 -14.46
N ILE A 23 4.63 17.24 -13.55
CA ILE A 23 5.51 18.40 -13.48
C ILE A 23 6.44 18.45 -14.69
N ALA A 24 6.99 17.32 -15.11
CA ALA A 24 7.80 17.25 -16.33
C ALA A 24 6.99 17.66 -17.57
N ALA A 25 5.71 17.26 -17.66
CA ALA A 25 4.84 17.68 -18.75
C ALA A 25 4.52 19.18 -18.69
N PHE A 26 4.27 19.72 -17.49
CA PHE A 26 4.02 21.14 -17.30
C PHE A 26 5.24 21.99 -17.66
N GLU A 27 6.43 21.65 -17.18
CA GLU A 27 7.65 22.37 -17.53
C GLU A 27 7.97 22.32 -19.03
N LYS A 28 7.65 21.22 -19.70
CA LYS A 28 7.90 21.06 -21.14
C LYS A 28 6.90 21.83 -22.01
N HIS A 29 5.64 21.94 -21.58
CA HIS A 29 4.54 22.34 -22.47
C HIS A 29 3.83 23.64 -22.06
N LEU A 30 3.97 24.10 -20.82
CA LEU A 30 3.38 25.36 -20.38
C LEU A 30 4.31 26.55 -20.64
N PRO A 31 3.76 27.70 -21.07
CA PRO A 31 4.50 28.95 -21.16
C PRO A 31 5.16 29.36 -19.84
N LYS A 32 6.21 30.18 -19.89
CA LYS A 32 6.98 30.62 -18.70
C LYS A 32 6.22 31.61 -17.81
N ASP A 33 5.22 32.27 -18.38
CA ASP A 33 4.33 33.27 -17.76
C ASP A 33 3.10 32.64 -17.07
N VAL A 34 3.08 31.31 -16.96
CA VAL A 34 2.04 30.53 -16.27
C VAL A 34 2.57 29.97 -14.95
N ASP A 35 1.77 30.17 -13.91
CA ASP A 35 2.04 29.65 -12.57
C ASP A 35 1.56 28.20 -12.44
N ILE A 36 2.36 27.37 -11.77
CA ILE A 36 2.10 25.94 -11.56
C ILE A 36 1.87 25.66 -10.08
N VAL A 37 0.61 25.38 -9.73
CA VAL A 37 0.20 24.94 -8.39
C VAL A 37 -0.65 23.69 -8.56
N SER A 38 -0.09 22.53 -8.19
CA SER A 38 -0.75 21.24 -8.35
C SER A 38 -1.30 20.74 -7.02
N CYS A 39 -2.20 19.76 -7.06
CA CYS A 39 -2.75 19.15 -5.86
C CYS A 39 -2.87 17.63 -6.01
N HIS A 40 -3.21 16.96 -4.92
CA HIS A 40 -3.58 15.55 -4.94
C HIS A 40 -4.49 15.27 -3.74
N SER A 41 -5.73 14.87 -4.02
CA SER A 41 -6.61 14.38 -2.95
C SER A 41 -6.31 12.92 -2.67
N LEU A 42 -5.98 12.58 -1.43
CA LEU A 42 -5.58 11.21 -1.05
C LEU A 42 -6.78 10.32 -0.72
N HIS A 43 -7.85 10.46 -1.49
CA HIS A 43 -9.07 9.64 -1.39
C HIS A 43 -9.67 9.35 -2.76
N GLY A 44 -10.47 8.29 -2.84
CA GLY A 44 -11.20 7.95 -4.06
C GLY A 44 -12.36 8.92 -4.35
N PRO A 45 -12.90 8.93 -5.58
CA PRO A 45 -13.93 9.90 -6.01
C PRO A 45 -15.26 9.80 -5.25
N ASN A 46 -15.54 8.65 -4.63
CA ASN A 46 -16.79 8.40 -3.88
C ASN A 46 -16.66 8.70 -2.38
N VAL A 47 -15.59 9.38 -1.95
CA VAL A 47 -15.31 9.69 -0.54
C VAL A 47 -15.52 11.19 -0.31
N ASP A 48 -16.18 11.52 0.80
CA ASP A 48 -16.33 12.91 1.26
C ASP A 48 -14.95 13.52 1.56
N PRO A 49 -14.59 14.66 0.93
CA PRO A 49 -13.28 15.28 1.11
C PRO A 49 -13.07 15.90 2.51
N ARG A 50 -14.13 16.09 3.30
CA ARG A 50 -14.05 16.74 4.62
C ARG A 50 -13.15 15.96 5.57
N GLY A 51 -12.16 16.64 6.13
CA GLY A 51 -11.15 16.04 7.01
C GLY A 51 -10.15 15.11 6.33
N GLN A 52 -10.32 14.82 5.03
CA GLN A 52 -9.36 14.01 4.27
C GLN A 52 -8.13 14.84 3.90
N PRO A 53 -6.94 14.23 3.80
CA PRO A 53 -5.74 14.95 3.43
C PRO A 53 -5.75 15.34 1.94
N LEU A 54 -5.52 16.63 1.68
CA LEU A 54 -5.35 17.22 0.35
C LEU A 54 -3.95 17.82 0.26
N VAL A 55 -3.10 17.23 -0.59
CA VAL A 55 -1.76 17.75 -0.81
C VAL A 55 -1.83 18.93 -1.79
N ILE A 56 -1.16 20.03 -1.47
CA ILE A 56 -1.00 21.20 -2.35
C ILE A 56 0.50 21.40 -2.58
N ILE A 57 0.88 21.61 -3.84
CA ILE A 57 2.26 21.67 -4.30
C ILE A 57 2.47 22.95 -5.10
N GLN A 58 3.17 23.89 -4.49
CA GLN A 58 3.70 25.06 -5.18
C GLN A 58 4.96 24.65 -5.95
N HIS A 59 4.88 24.53 -7.27
CA HIS A 59 6.04 24.15 -8.08
C HIS A 59 6.75 25.36 -8.68
N ARG A 60 6.00 26.19 -9.41
CA ARG A 60 6.51 27.39 -10.09
C ARG A 60 5.43 28.45 -10.04
N ALA A 61 5.23 29.07 -8.89
CA ALA A 61 4.19 30.07 -8.70
C ALA A 61 4.57 31.08 -7.62
N ALA A 62 4.10 32.32 -7.76
CA ALA A 62 4.22 33.31 -6.71
C ALA A 62 3.34 32.93 -5.50
N GLN A 63 3.73 33.38 -4.30
CA GLN A 63 2.97 33.10 -3.07
C GLN A 63 1.51 33.55 -3.17
N GLU A 64 1.26 34.72 -3.76
CA GLU A 64 -0.09 35.25 -3.96
C GLU A 64 -1.01 34.29 -4.75
N ASN A 65 -0.46 33.64 -5.78
CA ASN A 65 -1.23 32.71 -6.61
C ASN A 65 -1.41 31.35 -5.93
N PHE A 66 -0.44 30.92 -5.13
CA PHE A 66 -0.61 29.79 -4.24
C PHE A 66 -1.74 30.03 -3.23
N ASP A 67 -1.76 31.18 -2.57
CA ASP A 67 -2.80 31.53 -1.57
C ASP A 67 -4.20 31.58 -2.21
N LYS A 68 -4.31 32.04 -3.47
CA LYS A 68 -5.56 31.99 -4.25
C LYS A 68 -6.04 30.56 -4.46
N VAL A 69 -5.16 29.66 -4.89
CA VAL A 69 -5.50 28.24 -5.10
C VAL A 69 -5.89 27.59 -3.79
N GLU A 70 -5.13 27.85 -2.73
CA GLU A 70 -5.43 27.33 -1.41
C GLU A 70 -6.83 27.77 -0.93
N LYS A 71 -7.17 29.05 -1.09
CA LYS A 71 -8.49 29.59 -0.74
C LYS A 71 -9.63 28.96 -1.54
N VAL A 72 -9.40 28.60 -2.80
CA VAL A 72 -10.39 27.87 -3.60
C VAL A 72 -10.54 26.45 -3.06
N LEU A 73 -9.43 25.77 -2.79
CA LEU A 73 -9.42 24.39 -2.30
C LEU A 73 -9.96 24.24 -0.87
N SER A 74 -9.88 25.29 -0.04
CA SER A 74 -10.43 25.27 1.32
C SER A 74 -11.94 25.05 1.37
N SER A 75 -12.66 25.32 0.27
CA SER A 75 -14.10 25.04 0.15
C SER A 75 -14.43 23.54 0.26
N LEU A 76 -13.45 22.66 0.06
CA LEU A 76 -13.59 21.21 0.19
C LEU A 76 -13.62 20.72 1.65
N GLY A 77 -13.18 21.56 2.60
CA GLY A 77 -13.06 21.17 4.01
C GLY A 77 -12.00 20.09 4.28
N SER A 78 -11.09 19.88 3.33
CA SER A 78 -9.97 18.93 3.46
C SER A 78 -8.88 19.47 4.39
N LYS A 79 -8.09 18.56 4.96
CA LYS A 79 -6.88 18.92 5.71
C LYS A 79 -5.74 19.17 4.71
N HIS A 80 -5.34 20.43 4.54
CA HIS A 80 -4.28 20.79 3.62
C HIS A 80 -2.91 20.28 4.12
N VAL A 81 -2.12 19.73 3.19
CA VAL A 81 -0.76 19.26 3.43
C VAL A 81 0.13 19.86 2.34
N TYR A 82 1.21 20.55 2.74
CA TYR A 82 2.09 21.23 1.77
C TYR A 82 3.35 20.42 1.57
N LEU A 83 3.63 20.04 0.32
CA LEU A 83 4.80 19.24 -0.05
C LEU A 83 5.42 19.75 -1.35
N SER A 84 6.70 19.45 -1.56
CA SER A 84 7.28 19.52 -2.90
C SER A 84 6.84 18.30 -3.71
N ALA A 85 6.86 18.41 -5.05
CA ALA A 85 6.56 17.29 -5.95
C ALA A 85 7.41 16.04 -5.65
N ALA A 86 8.70 16.23 -5.41
CA ALA A 86 9.62 15.14 -5.08
C ALA A 86 9.30 14.49 -3.72
N LYS A 87 8.96 15.29 -2.70
CA LYS A 87 8.61 14.78 -1.37
C LYS A 87 7.25 14.05 -1.41
N HIS A 88 6.29 14.57 -2.17
CA HIS A 88 5.03 13.89 -2.44
C HIS A 88 5.25 12.51 -3.06
N ASP A 89 6.01 12.40 -4.14
CA ASP A 89 6.21 11.13 -4.83
C ASP A 89 6.99 10.12 -3.97
N ARG A 90 7.96 10.57 -3.17
CA ARG A 90 8.62 9.70 -2.20
C ARG A 90 7.62 9.12 -1.20
N ILE A 91 6.83 9.98 -0.55
CA ILE A 91 5.85 9.57 0.46
C ILE A 91 4.77 8.65 -0.15
N THR A 92 4.27 8.92 -1.36
CA THR A 92 3.27 8.04 -1.99
C THR A 92 3.87 6.71 -2.42
N ALA A 93 5.15 6.65 -2.79
CA ALA A 93 5.83 5.37 -2.99
C ALA A 93 5.87 4.58 -1.67
N ASP A 94 6.33 5.21 -0.58
CA ASP A 94 6.49 4.59 0.74
C ASP A 94 5.16 4.08 1.32
N THR A 95 4.08 4.84 1.12
CA THR A 95 2.78 4.57 1.77
C THR A 95 1.79 3.82 0.89
N GLN A 96 1.96 3.79 -0.44
CA GLN A 96 0.96 3.22 -1.34
C GLN A 96 1.55 2.19 -2.28
N ALA A 97 2.67 2.47 -2.96
CA ALA A 97 3.15 1.63 -4.05
C ALA A 97 3.51 0.21 -3.59
N VAL A 98 4.31 0.08 -2.53
CA VAL A 98 4.71 -1.24 -2.00
C VAL A 98 3.53 -1.97 -1.36
N THR A 99 2.68 -1.24 -0.64
CA THR A 99 1.45 -1.78 -0.06
C THR A 99 0.56 -2.38 -1.15
N HIS A 100 0.35 -1.66 -2.26
CA HIS A 100 -0.39 -2.19 -3.41
C HIS A 100 0.30 -3.41 -4.02
N ALA A 101 1.63 -3.39 -4.19
CA ALA A 101 2.38 -4.52 -4.73
C ALA A 101 2.22 -5.78 -3.87
N ALA A 102 2.22 -5.66 -2.54
CA ALA A 102 1.98 -6.77 -1.62
C ALA A 102 0.61 -7.42 -1.86
N PHE A 103 -0.47 -6.64 -1.85
CA PHE A 103 -1.83 -7.17 -2.03
C PHE A 103 -2.11 -7.66 -3.46
N LEU A 104 -1.54 -6.99 -4.48
CA LEU A 104 -1.59 -7.49 -5.85
C LEU A 104 -0.89 -8.84 -5.97
N SER A 105 0.22 -9.03 -5.25
CA SER A 105 0.93 -10.31 -5.21
C SER A 105 0.09 -11.39 -4.53
N MET A 106 -0.60 -11.07 -3.43
CA MET A 106 -1.52 -12.00 -2.75
C MET A 106 -2.64 -12.47 -3.69
N GLY A 107 -3.36 -11.54 -4.31
CA GLY A 107 -4.47 -11.92 -5.20
C GLY A 107 -4.00 -12.70 -6.43
N LYS A 108 -2.81 -12.39 -6.95
CA LYS A 108 -2.25 -13.14 -8.08
C LYS A 108 -1.86 -14.56 -7.68
N ALA A 109 -1.32 -14.75 -6.48
CA ALA A 109 -1.00 -16.08 -5.94
C ALA A 109 -2.27 -16.92 -5.72
N TRP A 110 -3.32 -16.32 -5.15
CA TRP A 110 -4.61 -17.00 -4.98
C TRP A 110 -5.25 -17.39 -6.32
N HIS A 111 -5.17 -16.52 -7.32
CA HIS A 111 -5.62 -16.83 -8.67
C HIS A 111 -4.79 -17.96 -9.31
N ALA A 112 -3.46 -17.97 -9.15
CA ALA A 112 -2.60 -19.03 -9.66
C ALA A 112 -2.94 -20.41 -9.05
N ASN A 113 -3.28 -20.43 -7.76
CA ASN A 113 -3.73 -21.63 -7.05
C ASN A 113 -5.24 -21.93 -7.22
N ALA A 114 -5.96 -21.15 -8.04
CA ALA A 114 -7.41 -21.25 -8.22
C ALA A 114 -8.22 -21.30 -6.91
N GLN A 115 -7.78 -20.53 -5.90
CA GLN A 115 -8.35 -20.55 -4.56
C GLN A 115 -9.03 -19.24 -4.18
N PHE A 116 -10.13 -19.36 -3.43
CA PHE A 116 -10.75 -18.26 -2.72
C PHE A 116 -10.39 -18.38 -1.24
N PRO A 117 -9.52 -17.52 -0.68
CA PRO A 117 -8.99 -17.72 0.68
C PRO A 117 -10.09 -17.75 1.76
N TRP A 118 -11.19 -17.01 1.60
CA TRP A 118 -12.32 -17.05 2.56
C TRP A 118 -13.17 -18.33 2.49
N GLU A 119 -12.96 -19.19 1.49
CA GLU A 119 -13.61 -20.51 1.38
C GLU A 119 -12.72 -21.62 1.95
N ILE A 120 -11.51 -21.29 2.45
CA ILE A 120 -10.55 -22.23 3.01
C ILE A 120 -10.30 -21.89 4.48
N ASP A 121 -10.56 -22.84 5.37
CA ASP A 121 -10.46 -22.68 6.82
C ASP A 121 -9.11 -22.10 7.30
N ARG A 122 -8.03 -22.34 6.54
CA ARG A 122 -6.67 -21.87 6.86
C ARG A 122 -6.45 -20.36 6.71
N TYR A 123 -7.31 -19.64 5.98
CA TYR A 123 -7.20 -18.20 5.73
C TYR A 123 -8.31 -17.38 6.41
N VAL A 124 -9.01 -17.94 7.40
CA VAL A 124 -10.11 -17.26 8.09
C VAL A 124 -9.71 -16.81 9.50
N GLY A 125 -9.89 -15.52 9.78
CA GLY A 125 -9.67 -14.92 11.11
C GLY A 125 -8.50 -13.92 11.18
N GLY A 126 -8.57 -13.01 12.15
CA GLY A 126 -7.52 -12.07 12.51
C GLY A 126 -6.89 -11.32 11.33
N ILE A 127 -5.57 -11.46 11.22
CA ILE A 127 -4.73 -10.83 10.18
C ILE A 127 -5.18 -11.16 8.76
N GLU A 128 -5.67 -12.39 8.53
CA GLU A 128 -6.04 -12.85 7.18
C GLU A 128 -7.29 -12.13 6.65
N ASN A 129 -8.24 -11.80 7.53
CA ASN A 129 -9.41 -11.01 7.14
C ASN A 129 -9.02 -9.64 6.59
N VAL A 130 -8.05 -8.97 7.22
CA VAL A 130 -7.55 -7.68 6.74
C VAL A 130 -6.91 -7.83 5.36
N LYS A 131 -6.08 -8.87 5.16
CA LYS A 131 -5.44 -9.15 3.87
C LYS A 131 -6.43 -9.41 2.75
N ILE A 132 -7.44 -10.23 3.01
CA ILE A 132 -8.49 -10.56 2.04
C ILE A 132 -9.27 -9.30 1.66
N ASN A 133 -9.79 -8.57 2.65
CA ASN A 133 -10.61 -7.39 2.40
C ASN A 133 -9.85 -6.31 1.62
N ILE A 134 -8.57 -6.06 1.95
CA ILE A 134 -7.77 -5.07 1.24
C ILE A 134 -7.46 -5.55 -0.20
N THR A 135 -7.11 -6.83 -0.38
CA THR A 135 -6.83 -7.39 -1.71
C THR A 135 -8.03 -7.26 -2.62
N LEU A 136 -9.21 -7.68 -2.17
CA LEU A 136 -10.45 -7.58 -2.96
C LEU A 136 -10.84 -6.13 -3.24
N ARG A 137 -10.61 -5.22 -2.29
CA ARG A 137 -10.81 -3.78 -2.50
C ARG A 137 -9.90 -3.23 -3.60
N ILE A 138 -8.64 -3.68 -3.69
CA ILE A 138 -7.72 -3.25 -4.75
C ILE A 138 -8.18 -3.79 -6.10
N TYR A 139 -8.50 -5.08 -6.18
CA TYR A 139 -8.95 -5.71 -7.42
C TYR A 139 -10.33 -5.23 -7.88
N SER A 140 -11.15 -4.61 -7.03
CA SER A 140 -12.42 -3.99 -7.44
C SER A 140 -12.26 -2.61 -8.09
N GLN A 141 -11.04 -2.05 -8.13
CA GLN A 141 -10.74 -0.77 -8.75
C GLN A 141 -10.13 -0.94 -10.15
N LYS A 142 -9.87 0.19 -10.83
CA LYS A 142 -9.31 0.20 -12.18
C LYS A 142 -7.79 -0.02 -12.15
N TRP A 143 -7.30 -0.97 -12.93
CA TRP A 143 -5.89 -1.36 -13.02
C TRP A 143 -4.94 -0.17 -13.25
N HIS A 144 -5.33 0.79 -14.10
CA HIS A 144 -4.48 1.90 -14.53
C HIS A 144 -4.15 2.88 -13.39
N VAL A 145 -4.94 2.91 -12.31
CA VAL A 145 -4.64 3.71 -11.11
C VAL A 145 -3.39 3.17 -10.41
N TYR A 146 -3.31 1.84 -10.25
CA TYR A 146 -2.17 1.17 -9.62
C TYR A 146 -0.96 1.13 -10.54
N ALA A 147 -1.17 0.83 -11.83
CA ALA A 147 -0.09 0.81 -12.82
C ALA A 147 0.55 2.20 -12.96
N GLY A 148 -0.26 3.26 -13.04
CA GLY A 148 0.22 4.63 -13.11
C GLY A 148 1.09 5.01 -11.92
N LEU A 149 0.64 4.69 -10.70
CA LEU A 149 1.44 4.93 -9.50
C LEU A 149 2.74 4.12 -9.48
N ALA A 150 2.66 2.82 -9.77
CA ALA A 150 3.81 1.93 -9.65
C ALA A 150 4.88 2.20 -10.72
N ILE A 151 4.47 2.45 -11.97
CA ILE A 151 5.37 2.62 -13.11
C ILE A 151 5.90 4.07 -13.23
N LEU A 152 5.05 5.08 -13.00
CA LEU A 152 5.43 6.47 -13.26
C LEU A 152 6.08 7.16 -12.06
N ASN A 153 5.98 6.59 -10.86
CA ASN A 153 6.65 7.13 -9.69
C ASN A 153 8.10 6.60 -9.63
N PRO A 154 9.13 7.48 -9.69
CA PRO A 154 10.52 7.05 -9.73
C PRO A 154 10.96 6.32 -8.45
N TYR A 155 10.36 6.65 -7.30
CA TYR A 155 10.67 5.99 -6.02
C TYR A 155 9.98 4.64 -5.90
N ALA A 156 8.76 4.49 -6.46
CA ALA A 156 8.00 3.24 -6.38
C ALA A 156 8.74 2.06 -7.03
N LYS A 157 9.42 2.29 -8.16
CA LYS A 157 10.17 1.24 -8.86
C LYS A 157 11.22 0.59 -7.96
N GLU A 158 12.01 1.40 -7.26
CA GLU A 158 13.06 0.89 -6.38
C GLU A 158 12.48 0.12 -5.20
N GLN A 159 11.39 0.63 -4.61
CA GLN A 159 10.78 -0.02 -3.45
C GLN A 159 10.07 -1.33 -3.81
N ILE A 160 9.36 -1.39 -4.95
CA ILE A 160 8.71 -2.62 -5.42
C ILE A 160 9.77 -3.68 -5.75
N ARG A 161 10.90 -3.26 -6.34
CA ARG A 161 12.06 -4.15 -6.59
C ARG A 161 12.62 -4.70 -5.29
N GLN A 162 12.87 -3.84 -4.31
CA GLN A 162 13.37 -4.28 -3.01
C GLN A 162 12.36 -5.18 -2.29
N TYR A 163 11.06 -4.88 -2.35
CA TYR A 163 10.04 -5.73 -1.76
C TYR A 163 10.03 -7.13 -2.38
N ALA A 164 10.08 -7.23 -3.71
CA ALA A 164 10.17 -8.53 -4.39
C ALA A 164 11.46 -9.29 -4.02
N GLN A 165 12.58 -8.57 -3.82
CA GLN A 165 13.83 -9.14 -3.33
C GLN A 165 13.68 -9.67 -1.90
N SER A 166 13.12 -8.87 -0.99
CA SER A 166 12.86 -9.25 0.40
C SER A 166 11.95 -10.47 0.50
N VAL A 167 10.86 -10.53 -0.27
CA VAL A 167 10.01 -11.73 -0.36
C VAL A 167 10.82 -12.95 -0.80
N THR A 168 11.62 -12.79 -1.87
CA THR A 168 12.41 -13.88 -2.44
C THR A 168 13.48 -14.39 -1.49
N ASP A 169 14.20 -13.49 -0.80
CA ASP A 169 15.26 -13.85 0.13
C ASP A 169 14.71 -14.56 1.35
N LEU A 170 13.66 -14.02 1.97
CA LEU A 170 13.03 -14.64 3.12
C LEU A 170 12.45 -16.01 2.76
N TYR A 171 11.80 -16.14 1.60
CA TYR A 171 11.32 -17.44 1.14
C TYR A 171 12.45 -18.46 0.93
N LYS A 172 13.61 -18.04 0.41
CA LYS A 172 14.79 -18.92 0.28
C LYS A 172 15.32 -19.38 1.63
N LEU A 173 15.37 -18.49 2.63
CA LEU A 173 15.76 -18.86 4.00
C LEU A 173 14.79 -19.87 4.61
N MET A 174 13.49 -19.65 4.42
CA MET A 174 12.45 -20.60 4.81
C MET A 174 12.64 -21.96 4.13
N LEU A 175 12.89 -21.97 2.81
CA LEU A 175 13.08 -23.19 2.01
C LEU A 175 14.34 -23.97 2.39
N GLY A 176 15.44 -23.27 2.68
CA GLY A 176 16.70 -23.87 3.11
C GLY A 176 16.72 -24.32 4.58
N GLY A 177 15.69 -24.00 5.36
CA GLY A 177 15.66 -24.30 6.80
C GLY A 177 16.65 -23.47 7.62
N HIS A 178 17.04 -22.29 7.12
CA HIS A 178 18.04 -21.42 7.75
C HIS A 178 17.44 -20.59 8.89
N ARG A 179 17.05 -21.26 9.99
CA ARG A 179 16.31 -20.66 11.11
C ARG A 179 17.03 -19.47 11.75
N GLU A 180 18.30 -19.62 12.11
CA GLU A 180 19.06 -18.58 12.81
C GLU A 180 19.21 -17.31 11.95
N GLU A 181 19.50 -17.49 10.66
CA GLU A 181 19.64 -16.37 9.71
C GLU A 181 18.31 -15.65 9.47
N LEU A 182 17.21 -16.41 9.34
CA LEU A 182 15.87 -15.84 9.23
C LEU A 182 15.50 -15.04 10.48
N GLU A 183 15.71 -15.62 11.66
CA GLU A 183 15.39 -14.98 12.94
C GLU A 183 16.19 -13.69 13.14
N ASP A 184 17.51 -13.71 12.92
CA ASP A 184 18.37 -12.54 13.04
C ASP A 184 17.95 -11.42 12.07
N ARG A 185 17.71 -11.76 10.80
CA ARG A 185 17.28 -10.79 9.78
C ARG A 185 15.94 -10.14 10.15
N ILE A 186 14.95 -10.93 10.55
CA ILE A 186 13.62 -10.42 10.93
C ILE A 186 13.68 -9.57 12.20
N LYS A 187 14.38 -10.03 13.25
CA LYS A 187 14.48 -9.26 14.50
C LYS A 187 15.25 -7.95 14.32
N LYS A 188 16.33 -7.95 13.52
CA LYS A 188 17.03 -6.72 13.14
C LYS A 188 16.16 -5.76 12.34
N ALA A 189 15.39 -6.27 11.38
CA ALA A 189 14.46 -5.45 10.61
C ALA A 189 13.37 -4.83 11.50
N GLY A 190 12.80 -5.62 12.42
CA GLY A 190 11.86 -5.14 13.42
C GLY A 190 12.45 -4.03 14.28
N ALA A 191 13.66 -4.22 14.82
CA ALA A 191 14.34 -3.21 15.62
C ALA A 191 14.64 -1.92 14.83
N ALA A 192 15.02 -2.02 13.57
CA ALA A 192 15.29 -0.85 12.72
C ALA A 192 14.02 -0.03 12.43
N VAL A 193 12.88 -0.70 12.20
CA VAL A 193 11.62 -0.03 11.83
C VAL A 193 10.83 0.45 13.06
N PHE A 194 10.85 -0.32 14.14
CA PHE A 194 9.99 -0.13 15.31
C PHE A 194 10.75 0.25 16.59
N GLY A 195 12.08 0.10 16.63
CA GLY A 195 12.86 0.22 17.87
C GLY A 195 12.99 1.64 18.44
N ALA A 196 12.86 2.68 17.61
CA ALA A 196 13.00 4.08 18.03
C ALA A 196 11.67 4.74 18.50
N GLN A 197 10.56 4.01 18.44
CA GLN A 197 9.23 4.53 18.76
C GLN A 197 8.98 4.50 20.27
N ASN A 198 8.45 5.60 20.84
CA ASN A 198 7.93 5.59 22.20
C ASN A 198 6.54 4.93 22.21
N TRP A 199 6.46 3.73 22.78
CA TRP A 199 5.27 2.87 22.74
C TRP A 199 4.25 3.12 23.86
N ASP A 200 4.18 4.34 24.41
CA ASP A 200 3.24 4.71 25.48
C ASP A 200 1.76 4.78 25.03
N GLY A 201 1.49 4.54 23.74
CA GLY A 201 0.15 4.50 23.15
C GLY A 201 -0.39 3.09 22.92
N ASP A 202 -1.73 2.98 22.89
CA ASP A 202 -2.45 1.77 22.48
C ASP A 202 -2.03 1.33 21.07
N LEU A 203 -2.02 0.01 20.82
CA LEU A 203 -1.82 -0.55 19.48
C LEU A 203 -2.78 0.09 18.48
N LEU A 204 -2.31 0.39 17.26
CA LEU A 204 -3.17 0.89 16.17
C LEU A 204 -4.35 -0.04 15.87
N LEU A 205 -4.21 -1.35 16.15
CA LEU A 205 -5.24 -2.37 15.97
C LEU A 205 -5.19 -3.39 17.12
N ASN A 206 -6.37 -3.84 17.57
CA ASN A 206 -6.52 -4.90 18.57
C ASN A 206 -7.24 -6.13 17.98
N ASP A 207 -7.17 -7.27 18.68
CA ASP A 207 -7.70 -8.56 18.24
C ASP A 207 -9.22 -8.52 17.95
N GLU A 208 -9.99 -7.79 18.78
CA GLU A 208 -11.44 -7.63 18.60
C GLU A 208 -11.80 -6.86 17.31
N VAL A 209 -11.01 -5.86 16.93
CA VAL A 209 -11.20 -5.11 15.68
C VAL A 209 -10.81 -5.95 14.47
N LEU A 210 -9.74 -6.75 14.56
CA LEU A 210 -9.29 -7.62 13.46
C LEU A 210 -10.30 -8.74 13.15
N ASP A 211 -10.90 -9.33 14.18
CA ASP A 211 -11.83 -10.46 14.03
C ASP A 211 -13.24 -10.06 13.58
N ARG A 212 -13.62 -8.78 13.69
CA ARG A 212 -14.98 -8.30 13.38
C ARG A 212 -15.35 -8.32 11.89
N PHE A 213 -14.38 -8.46 10.99
CA PHE A 213 -14.56 -8.27 9.53
C PHE A 213 -14.29 -9.53 8.69
N SER A 214 -14.70 -10.70 9.19
CA SER A 214 -14.57 -11.97 8.47
C SER A 214 -15.57 -12.12 7.32
N LEU A 215 -15.09 -12.59 6.16
CA LEU A 215 -15.94 -13.06 5.05
C LEU A 215 -16.35 -14.53 5.18
N GLY A 216 -15.72 -15.29 6.08
CA GLY A 216 -15.98 -16.72 6.34
C GLY A 216 -16.37 -17.01 7.80
N LYS A 217 -16.77 -18.27 8.09
CA LYS A 217 -17.04 -18.72 9.47
C LYS A 217 -15.73 -18.81 10.25
N LYS A 218 -15.63 -18.11 11.38
CA LYS A 218 -14.43 -18.11 12.23
C LYS A 218 -14.13 -19.53 12.74
N PRO A 219 -12.93 -20.09 12.52
CA PRO A 219 -12.54 -21.36 13.11
C PRO A 219 -12.28 -21.21 14.62
N GLU A 220 -12.51 -22.27 15.40
CA GLU A 220 -12.26 -22.26 16.86
C GLU A 220 -10.79 -22.02 17.22
N LYS A 221 -9.87 -22.42 16.34
CA LYS A 221 -8.45 -22.09 16.40
C LYS A 221 -7.97 -21.63 15.02
N PRO A 222 -7.43 -20.40 14.88
CA PRO A 222 -6.83 -19.96 13.63
C PRO A 222 -5.70 -20.89 13.20
N THR A 223 -5.57 -21.15 11.90
CA THR A 223 -4.43 -21.93 11.39
C THR A 223 -3.15 -21.07 11.49
N PRO A 224 -2.07 -21.58 12.10
CA PRO A 224 -0.83 -20.81 12.24
C PRO A 224 -0.21 -20.51 10.86
N ASN A 225 0.20 -19.26 10.62
CA ASN A 225 0.71 -18.79 9.33
C ASN A 225 2.06 -18.07 9.52
N ASN A 226 3.01 -18.28 8.62
CA ASN A 226 4.33 -17.63 8.64
C ASN A 226 4.30 -16.14 8.25
N HIS A 227 3.18 -15.68 7.68
CA HIS A 227 2.96 -14.31 7.26
C HIS A 227 4.11 -13.69 6.46
N LEU A 228 4.70 -14.44 5.51
CA LEU A 228 5.80 -13.99 4.63
C LEU A 228 5.56 -12.59 4.07
N SER A 229 4.33 -12.27 3.69
CA SER A 229 3.94 -10.95 3.19
C SER A 229 4.22 -9.79 4.16
N LEU A 230 4.02 -10.00 5.47
CA LEU A 230 4.25 -9.02 6.53
C LEU A 230 5.74 -8.93 6.87
N LEU A 231 6.39 -10.09 7.03
CA LEU A 231 7.83 -10.17 7.29
C LEU A 231 8.65 -9.48 6.19
N ALA A 232 8.30 -9.73 4.93
CA ALA A 232 8.96 -9.11 3.78
C ALA A 232 8.73 -7.61 3.68
N MET A 233 7.58 -7.10 4.17
CA MET A 233 7.34 -5.66 4.22
C MET A 233 8.28 -4.97 5.20
N VAL A 234 8.44 -5.54 6.40
CA VAL A 234 9.33 -4.99 7.43
C VAL A 234 10.80 -5.13 7.03
N ASP A 235 11.19 -6.25 6.43
CA ASP A 235 12.52 -6.38 5.82
C ASP A 235 12.74 -5.33 4.72
N CYS A 236 11.79 -5.13 3.81
CA CYS A 236 11.88 -4.11 2.76
C CYS A 236 12.07 -2.70 3.34
N TRP A 237 11.29 -2.32 4.37
CA TRP A 237 11.44 -1.02 5.03
C TRP A 237 12.82 -0.87 5.69
N SER A 238 13.30 -1.91 6.37
CA SER A 238 14.62 -1.93 6.98
C SER A 238 15.74 -1.75 5.94
N GLN A 239 15.71 -2.51 4.84
CA GLN A 239 16.72 -2.44 3.77
C GLN A 239 16.77 -1.06 3.09
N LEU A 240 15.63 -0.36 3.03
CA LEU A 240 15.53 0.97 2.44
C LEU A 240 15.67 2.11 3.45
N GLN A 241 15.88 1.79 4.73
CA GLN A 241 15.95 2.76 5.83
C GLN A 241 14.69 3.63 5.92
N ILE A 242 13.52 3.04 5.67
CA ILE A 242 12.22 3.70 5.74
C ILE A 242 11.61 3.45 7.11
N VAL A 243 11.20 4.53 7.78
CA VAL A 243 10.34 4.46 8.98
C VAL A 243 8.92 4.85 8.58
N PRO A 244 7.98 3.90 8.48
CA PRO A 244 6.61 4.14 8.01
C PRO A 244 5.86 5.28 8.70
N TYR A 245 6.12 5.48 10.00
CA TYR A 245 5.45 6.49 10.82
C TYR A 245 5.82 7.93 10.44
N ASP A 246 7.00 8.16 9.87
CA ASP A 246 7.43 9.49 9.42
C ASP A 246 6.59 10.01 8.25
N HIS A 247 5.88 9.10 7.57
CA HIS A 247 5.11 9.36 6.36
C HIS A 247 3.58 9.36 6.59
N MET A 248 3.15 9.36 7.86
CA MET A 248 1.72 9.31 8.25
C MET A 248 0.90 10.53 7.79
N ILE A 249 1.55 11.65 7.45
CA ILE A 249 0.89 12.85 6.92
C ILE A 249 0.11 12.60 5.62
N CYS A 250 0.50 11.59 4.83
CA CYS A 250 -0.19 11.21 3.60
C CYS A 250 -0.66 9.74 3.63
N SER A 251 -0.70 9.12 4.82
CA SER A 251 -1.13 7.73 4.93
C SER A 251 -2.59 7.57 4.50
N THR A 252 -2.85 6.59 3.67
CA THR A 252 -4.20 6.16 3.31
C THR A 252 -4.76 5.23 4.38
N PRO A 253 -6.09 5.02 4.45
CA PRO A 253 -6.67 4.03 5.35
C PRO A 253 -6.07 2.63 5.16
N LEU A 254 -5.80 2.22 3.92
CA LEU A 254 -5.20 0.92 3.62
C LEU A 254 -3.79 0.80 4.22
N PHE A 255 -2.98 1.86 4.08
CA PHE A 255 -1.63 1.87 4.66
C PHE A 255 -1.66 1.79 6.19
N ARG A 256 -2.54 2.55 6.85
CA ARG A 256 -2.67 2.51 8.32
C ARG A 256 -3.06 1.12 8.82
N LEU A 257 -3.98 0.45 8.12
CA LEU A 257 -4.37 -0.92 8.44
C LEU A 257 -3.20 -1.89 8.30
N TRP A 258 -2.49 -1.79 7.17
CA TRP A 258 -1.35 -2.64 6.90
C TRP A 258 -0.22 -2.43 7.92
N LEU A 259 0.12 -1.16 8.21
CA LEU A 259 1.10 -0.78 9.22
C LEU A 259 0.68 -1.30 10.60
N GLY A 260 -0.57 -1.09 11.02
CA GLY A 260 -1.06 -1.57 12.31
C GLY A 260 -1.00 -3.10 12.44
N VAL A 261 -1.26 -3.85 11.37
CA VAL A 261 -1.13 -5.31 11.37
C VAL A 261 0.34 -5.74 11.44
N THR A 262 1.25 -5.08 10.71
CA THR A 262 2.69 -5.34 10.83
C THR A 262 3.22 -5.01 12.22
N GLU A 263 2.79 -3.89 12.79
CA GLU A 263 3.17 -3.45 14.14
C GLU A 263 2.69 -4.48 15.18
N TYR A 264 1.42 -4.91 15.09
CA TYR A 264 0.84 -5.92 15.97
C TYR A 264 1.67 -7.22 16.00
N LEU A 265 2.12 -7.69 14.84
CA LEU A 265 2.97 -8.89 14.74
C LEU A 265 4.31 -8.69 15.44
N PHE A 266 4.98 -7.56 15.20
CA PHE A 266 6.33 -7.30 15.72
C PHE A 266 6.35 -6.85 17.19
N ARG A 267 5.24 -6.32 17.73
CA ARG A 267 5.10 -5.94 19.14
C ARG A 267 4.71 -7.11 20.06
N LYS A 268 4.42 -8.29 19.52
CA LYS A 268 4.12 -9.51 20.30
C LYS A 268 5.24 -10.55 20.11
N PRO A 269 6.30 -10.55 20.96
CA PRO A 269 7.46 -11.42 20.79
C PRO A 269 7.12 -12.91 20.64
N GLY A 270 6.18 -13.42 21.46
CA GLY A 270 5.75 -14.81 21.38
C GLY A 270 5.08 -15.16 20.03
N LEU A 271 4.27 -14.24 19.48
CA LEU A 271 3.67 -14.42 18.17
C LEU A 271 4.74 -14.37 17.07
N LEU A 272 5.70 -13.46 17.17
CA LEU A 272 6.78 -13.34 16.19
C LEU A 272 7.67 -14.60 16.18
N ASP A 273 8.03 -15.12 17.35
CA ASP A 273 8.81 -16.36 17.47
C ASP A 273 8.03 -17.57 16.93
N ASP A 274 6.72 -17.65 17.17
CA ASP A 274 5.85 -18.66 16.59
C ASP A 274 5.82 -18.56 15.06
N VAL A 275 5.68 -17.35 14.51
CA VAL A 275 5.65 -17.09 13.06
C VAL A 275 6.96 -17.49 12.39
N ILE A 276 8.12 -17.21 13.02
CA ILE A 276 9.44 -17.64 12.53
C ILE A 276 9.58 -19.16 12.60
N ARG A 277 9.11 -19.80 13.69
CA ARG A 277 9.09 -21.27 13.80
C ARG A 277 8.24 -21.90 12.70
N ILE A 278 7.02 -21.41 12.49
CA ILE A 278 6.09 -21.88 11.45
C ILE A 278 6.72 -21.72 10.06
N ALA A 279 7.44 -20.62 9.81
CA ALA A 279 8.12 -20.38 8.55
C ALA A 279 9.18 -21.44 8.20
N ILE A 280 9.77 -22.09 9.21
CA ILE A 280 10.80 -23.13 9.04
C ILE A 280 10.19 -24.53 9.08
N GLU A 281 9.33 -24.81 10.06
CA GLU A 281 8.92 -26.16 10.43
C GLU A 281 7.59 -26.59 9.79
N ASP A 282 6.77 -25.63 9.35
CA ASP A 282 5.45 -25.89 8.78
C ASP A 282 5.44 -25.65 7.26
N ASN A 283 4.82 -26.59 6.52
CA ASN A 283 4.74 -26.55 5.07
C ASN A 283 3.33 -26.25 4.52
N THR A 284 2.35 -26.01 5.39
CA THR A 284 0.94 -25.77 5.05
C THR A 284 0.76 -24.63 4.05
N PHE A 285 1.54 -23.55 4.19
CA PHE A 285 1.50 -22.38 3.31
C PHE A 285 2.64 -22.35 2.28
N ARG A 286 3.55 -23.32 2.27
CA ARG A 286 4.79 -23.27 1.48
C ARG A 286 4.55 -23.12 -0.02
N SER A 287 3.51 -23.80 -0.53
CA SER A 287 3.10 -23.71 -1.93
C SER A 287 2.44 -22.36 -2.25
N ASP A 288 1.72 -21.77 -1.30
CA ASP A 288 1.12 -20.45 -1.47
C ASP A 288 2.19 -19.36 -1.45
N ASP A 289 3.20 -19.51 -0.57
CA ASP A 289 4.36 -18.62 -0.49
C ASP A 289 5.23 -18.65 -1.75
N LEU A 290 5.30 -19.81 -2.44
CA LEU A 290 5.95 -19.94 -3.74
C LEU A 290 5.25 -19.06 -4.79
N GLU A 291 3.93 -19.23 -4.93
CA GLU A 291 3.13 -18.44 -5.87
C GLU A 291 3.15 -16.95 -5.51
N PHE A 292 3.16 -16.61 -4.22
CA PHE A 292 3.33 -15.25 -3.75
C PHE A 292 4.67 -14.64 -4.16
N THR A 293 5.75 -15.42 -4.02
CA THR A 293 7.10 -15.02 -4.45
C THR A 293 7.17 -14.80 -5.96
N PHE A 294 6.53 -15.67 -6.75
CA PHE A 294 6.45 -15.53 -8.21
C PHE A 294 5.61 -14.31 -8.62
N ALA A 295 4.51 -14.08 -7.92
CA ALA A 295 3.65 -12.93 -8.15
C ALA A 295 4.41 -11.62 -7.87
N ALA A 296 5.10 -11.51 -6.73
CA ALA A 296 5.88 -10.34 -6.35
C ALA A 296 6.96 -9.99 -7.37
N ARG A 297 7.72 -10.99 -7.84
CA ARG A 297 8.70 -10.80 -8.92
C ARG A 297 8.06 -10.34 -10.22
N GLY A 298 6.96 -10.97 -10.63
CA GLY A 298 6.27 -10.59 -11.87
C GLY A 298 5.70 -9.16 -11.83
N TRP A 299 5.22 -8.68 -10.68
CA TRP A 299 4.83 -7.27 -10.54
C TRP A 299 6.05 -6.33 -10.58
N SER A 300 7.15 -6.71 -9.94
CA SER A 300 8.41 -5.96 -10.00
C SER A 300 8.96 -5.85 -11.42
N ASP A 301 8.88 -6.92 -12.22
CA ASP A 301 9.32 -6.92 -13.61
C ASP A 301 8.47 -5.95 -14.47
N CYS A 302 7.13 -6.02 -14.36
CA CYS A 302 6.24 -5.08 -15.07
C CYS A 302 6.59 -3.61 -14.74
N VAL A 303 6.84 -3.31 -13.48
CA VAL A 303 7.22 -1.97 -13.03
C VAL A 303 8.61 -1.57 -13.51
N THR A 304 9.56 -2.51 -13.45
CA THR A 304 10.95 -2.26 -13.83
C THR A 304 11.07 -1.94 -15.32
N PHE A 305 10.33 -2.66 -16.18
CA PHE A 305 10.32 -2.43 -17.62
C PHE A 305 9.34 -1.34 -18.06
N GLY A 306 8.50 -0.84 -17.15
CA GLY A 306 7.46 0.15 -17.47
C GLY A 306 6.39 -0.39 -18.41
N ASP A 307 6.11 -1.69 -18.34
CA ASP A 307 5.19 -2.38 -19.25
C ASP A 307 3.75 -2.32 -18.73
N PHE A 308 3.00 -1.34 -19.24
CA PHE A 308 1.59 -1.14 -18.90
C PHE A 308 0.68 -2.28 -19.39
N GLU A 309 0.95 -2.89 -20.54
CA GLU A 309 0.09 -3.95 -21.07
C GLU A 309 0.27 -5.25 -20.28
N SER A 310 1.50 -5.65 -19.97
CA SER A 310 1.74 -6.79 -19.08
C SER A 310 1.12 -6.56 -17.70
N TYR A 311 1.24 -5.34 -17.15
CA TYR A 311 0.60 -5.00 -15.88
C TYR A 311 -0.92 -5.16 -15.95
N LYS A 312 -1.55 -4.62 -17.00
CA LYS A 312 -2.99 -4.70 -17.26
C LYS A 312 -3.46 -6.14 -17.39
N ASP A 313 -2.78 -6.97 -18.18
CA ASP A 313 -3.16 -8.37 -18.39
C ASP A 313 -3.10 -9.17 -17.09
N ARG A 314 -2.04 -8.98 -16.29
CA ARG A 314 -1.90 -9.60 -14.96
C ARG A 314 -3.01 -9.16 -14.01
N PHE A 315 -3.35 -7.86 -14.01
CA PHE A 315 -4.39 -7.31 -13.15
C PHE A 315 -5.76 -7.80 -13.57
N VAL A 316 -6.13 -7.62 -14.84
CA VAL A 316 -7.47 -7.90 -15.38
C VAL A 316 -7.78 -9.39 -15.34
N SER A 317 -6.80 -10.26 -15.63
CA SER A 317 -7.01 -11.71 -15.50
C SER A 317 -7.36 -12.11 -14.06
N THR A 318 -6.66 -11.54 -13.08
CA THR A 318 -6.91 -11.79 -11.66
C THR A 318 -8.19 -11.12 -11.17
N GLN A 319 -8.51 -9.94 -11.69
CA GLN A 319 -9.77 -9.24 -11.42
C GLN A 319 -10.97 -10.06 -11.88
N LYS A 320 -10.93 -10.63 -13.09
CA LYS A 320 -11.99 -11.50 -13.63
C LYS A 320 -12.21 -12.74 -12.77
N PHE A 321 -11.15 -13.31 -12.22
CA PHE A 321 -11.25 -14.45 -11.29
C PHE A 321 -12.05 -14.10 -10.03
N PHE A 322 -11.86 -12.90 -9.48
CA PHE A 322 -12.57 -12.44 -8.27
C PHE A 322 -13.90 -11.72 -8.53
N GLU A 323 -14.22 -11.40 -9.78
CA GLU A 323 -15.40 -10.63 -10.18
C GLU A 323 -16.72 -11.13 -9.57
N PRO A 324 -17.00 -12.46 -9.53
CA PRO A 324 -18.24 -12.98 -8.93
C PRO A 324 -18.38 -12.71 -7.42
N ARG A 325 -17.32 -12.28 -6.75
CA ARG A 325 -17.22 -12.16 -5.28
C ARG A 325 -17.04 -10.70 -4.83
N PHE A 326 -16.91 -9.75 -5.75
CA PHE A 326 -16.72 -8.33 -5.41
C PHE A 326 -17.90 -7.71 -4.68
N SER A 327 -19.14 -8.12 -4.94
CA SER A 327 -20.32 -7.54 -4.28
C SER A 327 -20.28 -7.72 -2.76
N ASP A 328 -19.88 -8.90 -2.31
CA ASP A 328 -19.86 -9.26 -0.89
C ASP A 328 -18.62 -8.68 -0.21
N ALA A 329 -17.46 -8.78 -0.88
CA ALA A 329 -16.21 -8.19 -0.44
C ALA A 329 -16.26 -6.67 -0.30
N THR A 330 -16.95 -5.98 -1.21
CA THR A 330 -17.06 -4.51 -1.18
C THR A 330 -17.90 -4.04 0.00
N LYS A 331 -18.98 -4.77 0.35
CA LYS A 331 -19.80 -4.47 1.53
C LYS A 331 -18.99 -4.59 2.81
N VAL A 332 -18.32 -5.73 3.02
CA VAL A 332 -17.52 -5.98 4.23
C VAL A 332 -16.31 -5.04 4.32
N GLY A 333 -15.59 -4.83 3.22
CA GLY A 333 -14.42 -3.94 3.19
C GLY A 333 -14.75 -2.47 3.47
N ASN A 334 -15.93 -1.98 3.08
CA ASN A 334 -16.36 -0.62 3.40
C ASN A 334 -16.74 -0.46 4.88
N GLU A 335 -17.43 -1.44 5.46
CA GLU A 335 -17.77 -1.43 6.89
C GLU A 335 -16.52 -1.54 7.78
N MET A 336 -15.52 -2.33 7.37
CA MET A 336 -14.22 -2.41 8.02
C MET A 336 -13.52 -1.05 8.08
N ILE A 337 -13.38 -0.36 6.94
CA ILE A 337 -12.71 0.94 6.89
C ILE A 337 -13.46 2.00 7.70
N LYS A 338 -14.79 2.05 7.63
CA LYS A 338 -15.59 2.99 8.44
C LYS A 338 -15.36 2.77 9.93
N THR A 339 -15.43 1.52 10.39
CA THR A 339 -15.29 1.19 11.81
C THR A 339 -13.89 1.52 12.31
N ILE A 340 -12.87 1.24 11.51
CA ILE A 340 -11.48 1.48 11.89
C ILE A 340 -11.18 2.98 11.87
N LEU A 341 -11.64 3.73 10.86
CA LEU A 341 -11.52 5.20 10.85
C LEU A 341 -12.22 5.86 12.04
N ALA A 342 -13.35 5.33 12.50
CA ALA A 342 -14.04 5.83 13.70
C ALA A 342 -13.25 5.55 15.00
N ASN A 343 -12.47 4.47 15.05
CA ASN A 343 -11.68 4.08 16.23
C ASN A 343 -10.26 4.69 16.23
N THR A 344 -9.65 4.90 15.07
CA THR A 344 -8.30 5.51 14.92
C THR A 344 -8.33 7.03 14.76
N GLY A 345 -9.52 7.63 14.71
CA GLY A 345 -9.72 9.07 14.54
C GLY A 345 -9.82 9.87 15.84
N LYS A 346 -9.47 9.27 16.99
CA LYS A 346 -9.35 9.96 18.28
C LYS A 346 -7.94 10.46 18.51
#